data_AF-A0A2Z3H2Y9-F1
#
_entry.id   AF-A0A2Z3H2Y9-F1
#
_cell.length_a   1.000
_cell.length_b   1.000
_cell.length_c   1.000
_cell.angle_alpha   90.00
_cell.angle_beta   90.00
_cell.angle_gamma   90.00
#
_symmetry.space_group_name_H-M   'P 1'
#
loop_
_entity.id
_entity.type
_entity.pdbx_description
1 polymer ?
#
loop_
_entity_poly.entity_id
_entity_poly.type
_entity_poly.pdbx_seq_one_letter_code
_entity_poly.pdbx_strand_id
1 'polypeptide(L)'
;MFRLLCAALAVGSLVTTARADRIAPYATPVERALRAPVVVVGKVTAIEKEPVSAPLYPGAQKVAHTIAVVKVESNLLGAENLTHLKVGFVRPAAEQGAGVQAGRGLNNPELKEGQEWLFFLVKHADGAFYAVPYMTPPVETKNDGFKDQLAGVKKALAAVADPARALKAEKEQDRYEAAVTIVYTLRTPREGTRGETEQVPLSAEESGPILRALGEGVWAPTPASQSLNGYGAFSMLGLTEKDGWTAPAVAPGADFFATSRQAFVKWLAGPGKDYRIKKLVPKK
;
A
#
# COMPACT_ATOMS: atom_id res chain seq x y z
N MET A 1 60.41 34.72 26.91
CA MET A 1 59.33 35.57 26.38
C MET A 1 59.24 35.35 24.88
N PHE A 2 58.21 34.67 24.38
CA PHE A 2 57.44 35.03 23.18
C PHE A 2 56.34 33.98 23.00
N ARG A 3 55.11 34.48 22.83
CA ARG A 3 53.84 33.75 22.74
C ARG A 3 53.64 33.12 21.36
N LEU A 4 52.51 32.42 21.19
CA LEU A 4 51.78 32.02 19.97
C LEU A 4 51.78 30.50 19.71
N LEU A 5 50.68 29.82 19.39
CA LEU A 5 49.25 30.14 19.43
C LEU A 5 48.53 28.78 19.31
N CYS A 6 47.72 28.38 20.29
CA CYS A 6 46.88 27.18 20.19
C CYS A 6 45.63 27.51 19.36
N ALA A 7 45.58 27.10 18.10
CA ALA A 7 44.37 27.17 17.28
C ALA A 7 43.49 25.95 17.57
N ALA A 8 42.53 26.10 18.49
CA ALA A 8 41.47 25.13 18.71
C ALA A 8 40.44 25.25 17.58
N LEU A 9 40.42 24.28 16.66
CA LEU A 9 39.34 24.11 15.68
C LEU A 9 38.09 23.61 16.42
N ALA A 10 37.15 24.51 16.70
CA ALA A 10 35.82 24.15 17.14
C ALA A 10 35.01 23.64 15.94
N VAL A 11 34.91 22.31 15.80
CA VAL A 11 34.00 21.66 14.86
C VAL A 11 32.58 21.82 15.42
N GLY A 12 31.88 22.87 14.97
CA GLY A 12 30.46 23.08 15.27
C GLY A 12 29.62 22.05 14.53
N SER A 13 29.20 20.99 15.22
CA SER A 13 28.17 20.07 14.75
C SER A 13 26.84 20.81 14.70
N LEU A 14 26.44 21.25 13.50
CA LEU A 14 25.08 21.67 13.21
C LEU A 14 24.17 20.45 13.35
N VAL A 15 23.62 20.25 14.55
CA VAL A 15 22.56 19.28 14.80
C VAL A 15 21.32 19.81 14.07
N THR A 16 21.11 19.36 12.83
CA THR A 16 19.83 19.55 12.15
C THR A 16 18.78 18.85 13.00
N THR A 17 17.89 19.62 13.63
CA THR A 17 16.74 19.07 14.33
C THR A 17 15.90 18.31 13.30
N ALA A 18 15.95 16.97 13.37
CA ALA A 18 15.03 16.15 12.62
C ALA A 18 13.62 16.50 13.12
N ARG A 19 12.84 17.20 12.28
CA ARG A 19 11.43 17.49 12.59
C ARG A 19 10.67 16.17 12.58
N ALA A 20 10.34 15.67 13.76
CA ALA A 20 9.56 14.45 13.98
C ALA A 20 8.08 14.57 13.59
N ASP A 21 7.65 15.72 13.06
CA ASP A 21 6.23 16.04 12.77
C ASP A 21 5.75 15.56 11.39
N ARG A 22 6.52 14.75 10.66
CA ARG A 22 6.08 14.22 9.35
C ARG A 22 5.15 13.03 9.55
N ILE A 23 3.84 13.28 9.49
CA ILE A 23 2.81 12.24 9.39
C ILE A 23 2.99 11.51 8.06
N ALA A 24 3.15 10.19 8.10
CA ALA A 24 3.21 9.37 6.89
C ALA A 24 1.88 9.50 6.12
N PRO A 25 1.90 9.70 4.79
CA PRO A 25 0.69 9.77 4.01
C PRO A 25 -0.10 8.47 4.10
N TYR A 26 -1.43 8.57 4.17
CA TYR A 26 -2.30 7.41 4.09
C TYR A 26 -2.20 6.78 2.70
N ALA A 27 -2.21 5.45 2.65
CA ALA A 27 -2.30 4.72 1.40
C ALA A 27 -3.55 5.15 0.60
N THR A 28 -3.42 5.24 -0.71
CA THR A 28 -4.56 5.52 -1.61
C THR A 28 -5.59 4.37 -1.54
N PRO A 29 -6.85 4.60 -1.95
CA PRO A 29 -7.85 3.53 -2.04
C PRO A 29 -7.40 2.35 -2.90
N VAL A 30 -6.64 2.60 -3.98
CA VAL A 30 -6.07 1.56 -4.84
C VAL A 30 -5.06 0.71 -4.06
N GLU A 31 -4.11 1.33 -3.36
CA GLU A 31 -3.12 0.61 -2.55
C GLU A 31 -3.77 -0.21 -1.44
N ARG A 32 -4.78 0.35 -0.77
CA ARG A 32 -5.56 -0.37 0.24
C ARG A 32 -6.25 -1.60 -0.35
N ALA A 33 -6.86 -1.48 -1.53
CA ALA A 33 -7.52 -2.60 -2.21
C ALA A 33 -6.55 -3.72 -2.59
N LEU A 34 -5.34 -3.37 -3.07
CA LEU A 34 -4.34 -4.35 -3.48
C LEU A 34 -3.76 -5.14 -2.29
N ARG A 35 -3.78 -4.57 -1.09
CA ARG A 35 -3.31 -5.22 0.14
C ARG A 35 -4.40 -6.00 0.86
N ALA A 36 -5.66 -5.55 0.78
CA ALA A 36 -6.75 -6.16 1.51
C ALA A 36 -7.21 -7.48 0.86
N PRO A 37 -7.43 -8.57 1.63
CA PRO A 37 -7.96 -9.81 1.10
C PRO A 37 -9.45 -9.74 0.75
N VAL A 38 -10.21 -8.80 1.35
CA VAL A 38 -11.63 -8.58 1.06
C VAL A 38 -11.88 -7.12 0.75
N VAL A 39 -12.54 -6.86 -0.39
CA VAL A 39 -12.90 -5.50 -0.85
C VAL A 39 -14.34 -5.49 -1.33
N VAL A 40 -15.17 -4.67 -0.71
CA VAL A 40 -16.61 -4.59 -1.03
C VAL A 40 -17.12 -3.15 -0.98
N VAL A 41 -18.10 -2.83 -1.80
CA VAL A 41 -19.01 -1.70 -1.55
C VAL A 41 -20.20 -2.26 -0.78
N GLY A 42 -20.52 -1.66 0.37
CA GLY A 42 -21.60 -2.16 1.21
C GLY A 42 -22.23 -1.10 2.10
N LYS A 43 -23.48 -1.37 2.50
CA LYS A 43 -24.30 -0.52 3.35
C LYS A 43 -24.42 -1.11 4.75
N VAL A 44 -24.18 -0.30 5.77
CA VAL A 44 -24.39 -0.69 7.16
C VAL A 44 -25.89 -0.79 7.40
N THR A 45 -26.39 -2.00 7.68
CA THR A 45 -27.82 -2.26 7.89
C THR A 45 -28.21 -2.34 9.36
N ALA A 46 -27.27 -2.68 10.23
CA ALA A 46 -27.50 -2.76 11.67
C ALA A 46 -26.20 -2.61 12.46
N ILE A 47 -26.29 -2.15 13.71
CA ILE A 47 -25.21 -2.26 14.70
C ILE A 47 -25.61 -3.31 15.74
N GLU A 48 -24.78 -4.33 15.96
CA GLU A 48 -25.03 -5.30 17.03
C GLU A 48 -24.97 -4.62 18.39
N LYS A 49 -25.93 -4.95 19.26
CA LYS A 49 -26.05 -4.34 20.59
C LYS A 49 -24.92 -4.76 21.53
N GLU A 50 -24.50 -6.02 21.43
CA GLU A 50 -23.48 -6.60 22.28
C GLU A 50 -22.12 -6.48 21.61
N PRO A 51 -21.12 -5.87 22.28
CA PRO A 51 -19.78 -5.83 21.73
C PRO A 51 -19.10 -7.20 21.80
N VAL A 52 -18.21 -7.46 20.85
CA VAL A 52 -17.38 -8.68 20.84
C VAL A 52 -16.03 -8.37 21.49
N SER A 53 -15.65 -9.14 22.51
CA SER A 53 -14.34 -9.01 23.16
C SER A 53 -13.26 -9.78 22.39
N ALA A 54 -12.38 -9.06 21.70
CA ALA A 54 -11.31 -9.63 20.89
C ALA A 54 -10.05 -8.74 20.92
N PRO A 55 -8.84 -9.28 20.71
CA PRO A 55 -7.63 -8.45 20.68
C PRO A 55 -7.52 -7.67 19.37
N LEU A 56 -7.05 -6.41 19.40
CA LEU A 56 -6.91 -5.57 18.19
C LEU A 56 -5.99 -6.18 17.12
N TYR A 57 -4.95 -6.86 17.59
CA TYR A 57 -3.99 -7.60 16.78
C TYR A 57 -3.51 -8.81 17.58
N PRO A 58 -2.94 -9.85 16.94
CA PRO A 58 -2.49 -11.04 17.63
C PRO A 58 -1.54 -10.72 18.80
N GLY A 59 -1.85 -11.25 19.98
CA GLY A 59 -1.07 -11.02 21.20
C GLY A 59 -1.40 -9.73 21.96
N ALA A 60 -2.26 -8.86 21.43
CA ALA A 60 -2.75 -7.68 22.17
C ALA A 60 -3.73 -8.06 23.29
N GLN A 61 -3.96 -7.13 24.21
CA GLN A 61 -5.08 -7.24 25.14
C GLN A 61 -6.42 -7.16 24.39
N LYS A 62 -7.43 -7.86 24.91
CA LYS A 62 -8.79 -7.84 24.35
C LYS A 62 -9.43 -6.47 24.59
N VAL A 63 -10.13 -5.99 23.58
CA VAL A 63 -10.95 -4.77 23.66
C VAL A 63 -12.36 -5.06 23.12
N ALA A 64 -13.32 -4.25 23.56
CA ALA A 64 -14.70 -4.36 23.10
C ALA A 64 -14.84 -3.81 21.66
N HIS A 65 -15.15 -4.68 20.72
CA HIS A 65 -15.43 -4.33 19.32
C HIS A 65 -16.93 -4.13 19.13
N THR A 66 -17.34 -2.99 18.57
CA THR A 66 -18.69 -2.83 18.03
C THR A 66 -18.75 -3.51 16.67
N ILE A 67 -19.82 -4.27 16.42
CA ILE A 67 -20.01 -4.98 15.15
C ILE A 67 -21.07 -4.28 14.31
N ALA A 68 -20.70 -3.86 13.11
CA ALA A 68 -21.62 -3.43 12.08
C ALA A 68 -21.98 -4.61 11.17
N VAL A 69 -23.27 -4.82 10.91
CA VAL A 69 -23.73 -5.71 9.85
C VAL A 69 -23.77 -4.91 8.56
N VAL A 70 -22.97 -5.32 7.58
CA VAL A 70 -22.84 -4.66 6.28
C VAL A 70 -23.43 -5.55 5.21
N LYS A 71 -24.49 -5.08 4.54
CA LYS A 71 -25.00 -5.71 3.32
C LYS A 71 -24.05 -5.40 2.16
N VAL A 72 -23.64 -6.44 1.44
CA VAL A 72 -22.76 -6.31 0.27
C VAL A 72 -23.61 -5.87 -0.92
N GLU A 73 -23.33 -4.67 -1.44
CA GLU A 73 -23.96 -4.15 -2.67
C GLU A 73 -23.10 -4.49 -3.90
N SER A 74 -21.78 -4.51 -3.74
CA SER A 74 -20.84 -4.96 -4.79
C SER A 74 -19.64 -5.68 -4.18
N ASN A 75 -19.44 -6.94 -4.56
CA ASN A 75 -18.21 -7.67 -4.25
C ASN A 75 -17.13 -7.33 -5.28
N LEU A 76 -15.99 -6.81 -4.84
CA LEU A 76 -14.84 -6.53 -5.69
C LEU A 76 -13.72 -7.57 -5.53
N LEU A 77 -13.59 -8.15 -4.34
CA LEU A 77 -12.62 -9.21 -4.03
C LEU A 77 -13.01 -9.95 -2.74
N GLY A 78 -12.96 -11.29 -2.76
CA GLY A 78 -12.85 -12.12 -1.55
C GLY A 78 -14.11 -12.25 -0.70
N ALA A 79 -15.24 -11.72 -1.16
CA ALA A 79 -16.56 -11.90 -0.55
C ALA A 79 -17.53 -12.65 -1.47
N GLU A 80 -17.04 -13.59 -2.28
CA GLU A 80 -17.87 -14.39 -3.16
C GLU A 80 -18.93 -15.16 -2.35
N ASN A 81 -20.19 -15.10 -2.78
CA ASN A 81 -21.33 -15.74 -2.13
C ASN A 81 -21.70 -15.20 -0.73
N LEU A 82 -21.14 -14.06 -0.29
CA LEU A 82 -21.53 -13.40 0.96
C LEU A 82 -22.49 -12.24 0.68
N THR A 83 -23.69 -12.29 1.27
CA THR A 83 -24.66 -11.20 1.18
C THR A 83 -24.48 -10.16 2.29
N HIS A 84 -23.95 -10.59 3.44
CA HIS A 84 -23.71 -9.75 4.61
C HIS A 84 -22.35 -10.07 5.23
N LEU A 85 -21.69 -9.04 5.74
CA LEU A 85 -20.44 -9.13 6.49
C LEU A 85 -20.62 -8.53 7.88
N LYS A 86 -20.03 -9.15 8.89
CA LYS A 86 -19.84 -8.53 10.21
C LYS A 86 -18.53 -7.76 10.19
N VAL A 87 -18.58 -6.44 10.38
CA VAL A 87 -17.40 -5.56 10.38
C VAL A 87 -17.20 -4.99 11.78
N GLY A 88 -16.10 -5.38 12.43
CA GLY A 88 -15.73 -4.92 13.76
C GLY A 88 -14.93 -3.62 13.71
N PHE A 89 -15.29 -2.70 14.60
CA PHE A 89 -14.55 -1.46 14.85
C PHE A 89 -14.58 -1.10 16.34
N VAL A 90 -13.58 -0.37 16.80
CA VAL A 90 -13.53 0.16 18.17
C VAL A 90 -14.03 1.59 18.15
N ARG A 91 -15.02 1.91 18.99
CA ARG A 91 -15.50 3.29 19.11
C ARG A 91 -14.41 4.13 19.77
N PRO A 92 -14.18 5.36 19.30
CA PRO A 92 -13.35 6.30 20.03
C PRO A 92 -13.86 6.42 21.46
N ALA A 93 -12.97 6.37 22.46
CA ALA A 93 -13.37 6.65 23.83
C ALA A 93 -13.97 8.05 23.87
N ALA A 94 -15.17 8.19 24.44
CA ALA A 94 -15.77 9.49 24.68
C ALA A 94 -14.87 10.24 25.66
N GLU A 95 -14.21 11.29 25.16
CA GLU A 95 -13.56 12.36 25.93
C GLU A 95 -12.56 11.91 27.04
N GLN A 96 -11.29 11.77 26.67
CA GLN A 96 -10.20 12.02 27.62
C GLN A 96 -9.55 13.37 27.32
N GLY A 97 -10.10 14.43 27.92
CA GLY A 97 -9.41 15.71 28.21
C GLY A 97 -8.98 16.56 27.02
N ALA A 98 -9.29 17.86 27.09
CA ALA A 98 -8.96 18.88 26.10
C ALA A 98 -7.45 19.21 26.00
N GLY A 99 -6.62 18.22 25.74
CA GLY A 99 -5.30 18.40 25.14
C GLY A 99 -5.46 18.24 23.62
N VAL A 100 -4.96 19.20 22.85
CA VAL A 100 -4.83 19.06 21.39
C VAL A 100 -3.96 17.83 21.13
N GLN A 101 -4.57 16.67 20.89
CA GLN A 101 -3.88 15.56 20.24
C GLN A 101 -3.67 15.97 18.79
N ALA A 102 -2.56 16.69 18.53
CA ALA A 102 -2.04 16.89 17.20
C ALA A 102 -1.82 15.50 16.58
N GLY A 103 -2.74 15.11 15.69
CA GLY A 103 -2.87 13.74 15.20
C GLY A 103 -4.05 13.04 15.86
N ARG A 104 -5.28 13.35 15.41
CA ARG A 104 -6.41 12.42 15.45
C ARG A 104 -5.91 11.08 14.93
N GLY A 105 -5.48 10.23 15.86
CA GLY A 105 -4.86 8.96 15.55
C GLY A 105 -5.89 8.12 14.82
N LEU A 106 -5.48 7.47 13.73
CA LEU A 106 -5.35 6.02 13.69
C LEU A 106 -6.58 5.17 14.06
N ASN A 107 -7.74 5.80 14.17
CA ASN A 107 -9.02 5.23 14.52
C ASN A 107 -9.87 5.22 13.25
N ASN A 108 -10.35 4.04 12.89
CA ASN A 108 -11.31 3.88 11.81
C ASN A 108 -12.57 4.73 12.09
N PRO A 109 -13.25 5.24 11.05
CA PRO A 109 -14.48 6.00 11.24
C PRO A 109 -15.51 5.16 12.00
N GLU A 110 -16.30 5.82 12.85
CA GLU A 110 -17.45 5.19 13.48
C GLU A 110 -18.49 4.85 12.40
N LEU A 111 -18.85 3.56 12.31
CA LEU A 111 -19.85 3.09 11.35
C LEU A 111 -21.26 3.28 11.92
N LYS A 112 -22.16 3.88 11.14
CA LYS A 112 -23.56 4.14 11.51
C LYS A 112 -24.50 3.48 10.50
N GLU A 113 -25.67 3.06 10.98
CA GLU A 113 -26.72 2.50 10.12
C GLU A 113 -27.09 3.45 8.98
N GLY A 114 -27.33 2.88 7.80
CA GLY A 114 -27.67 3.62 6.60
C GLY A 114 -26.48 4.16 5.81
N GLN A 115 -25.27 4.20 6.39
CA GLN A 115 -24.07 4.63 5.67
C GLN A 115 -23.58 3.55 4.70
N GLU A 116 -23.02 4.00 3.58
CA GLU A 116 -22.50 3.13 2.53
C GLU A 116 -21.04 3.50 2.25
N TRP A 117 -20.18 2.47 2.19
CA TRP A 117 -18.74 2.62 2.11
C TRP A 117 -18.13 1.62 1.13
N LEU A 118 -16.97 1.98 0.58
CA LEU A 118 -15.99 1.04 0.04
C LEU A 118 -15.08 0.58 1.18
N PHE A 119 -15.21 -0.69 1.56
CA PHE A 119 -14.46 -1.32 2.64
C PHE A 119 -13.25 -2.10 2.13
N PHE A 120 -12.15 -2.01 2.89
CA PHE A 120 -10.93 -2.82 2.73
C PHE A 120 -10.76 -3.62 4.01
N LEU A 121 -10.95 -4.94 3.94
CA LEU A 121 -11.21 -5.77 5.10
C LEU A 121 -10.23 -6.93 5.19
N VAL A 122 -9.88 -7.29 6.43
CA VAL A 122 -9.21 -8.54 6.78
C VAL A 122 -10.09 -9.35 7.70
N LYS A 123 -9.98 -10.68 7.62
CA LYS A 123 -10.61 -11.54 8.63
C LYS A 123 -9.91 -11.33 9.97
N HIS A 124 -10.68 -11.13 11.03
CA HIS A 124 -10.13 -11.00 12.37
C HIS A 124 -9.45 -12.32 12.80
N ALA A 125 -8.41 -12.22 13.63
CA ALA A 125 -7.62 -13.36 14.09
C ALA A 125 -8.45 -14.38 14.88
N ASP A 126 -9.13 -13.87 15.90
CA ASP A 126 -9.76 -14.68 16.94
C ASP A 126 -11.29 -14.46 16.95
N GLY A 127 -11.79 -13.65 16.01
CA GLY A 127 -13.17 -13.18 15.98
C GLY A 127 -13.88 -13.65 14.70
N ALA A 128 -15.17 -13.94 14.81
CA ALA A 128 -16.02 -14.29 13.66
C ALA A 128 -16.53 -13.03 12.92
N PHE A 129 -15.62 -12.10 12.63
CA PHE A 129 -15.90 -10.84 11.94
C PHE A 129 -14.70 -10.38 11.10
N TYR A 130 -14.92 -9.40 10.25
CA TYR A 130 -13.90 -8.71 9.49
C TYR A 130 -13.49 -7.42 10.21
N ALA A 131 -12.21 -7.09 10.23
CA ALA A 131 -11.71 -5.83 10.75
C ALA A 131 -11.25 -4.92 9.62
N VAL A 132 -11.35 -3.62 9.84
CA VAL A 132 -10.69 -2.61 9.00
C VAL A 132 -9.24 -2.49 9.47
N PRO A 133 -8.23 -2.87 8.66
CA PRO A 133 -6.84 -2.79 9.06
C PRO A 133 -6.42 -1.37 9.41
N TYR A 134 -5.47 -1.28 10.34
CA TYR A 134 -4.83 -0.03 10.75
C TYR A 134 -4.24 0.69 9.52
N MET A 135 -4.46 2.00 9.42
CA MET A 135 -4.08 2.85 8.25
C MET A 135 -4.82 2.58 6.93
N THR A 136 -5.85 1.73 6.94
CA THR A 136 -6.64 1.43 5.74
C THR A 136 -8.12 1.79 5.89
N PRO A 137 -8.46 3.05 6.23
CA PRO A 137 -9.85 3.41 6.48
C PRO A 137 -10.72 3.17 5.24
N PRO A 138 -12.02 2.86 5.41
CA PRO A 138 -12.94 2.77 4.28
C PRO A 138 -13.14 4.15 3.64
N VAL A 139 -13.74 4.17 2.46
CA VAL A 139 -14.11 5.41 1.74
C VAL A 139 -15.62 5.54 1.72
N GLU A 140 -16.17 6.66 2.19
CA GLU A 140 -17.61 6.90 2.12
C GLU A 140 -18.04 7.14 0.68
N THR A 141 -19.13 6.51 0.26
CA THR A 141 -19.67 6.64 -1.12
C THR A 141 -20.10 8.06 -1.48
N LYS A 142 -20.38 8.89 -0.47
CA LYS A 142 -20.79 10.30 -0.63
C LYS A 142 -19.61 11.26 -0.75
N ASN A 143 -18.37 10.79 -0.57
CA ASN A 143 -17.20 11.64 -0.73
C ASN A 143 -17.00 12.06 -2.19
N ASP A 144 -16.57 13.30 -2.39
CA ASP A 144 -16.14 13.77 -3.71
C ASP A 144 -15.01 12.88 -4.25
N GLY A 145 -15.09 12.52 -5.52
CA GLY A 145 -14.12 11.62 -6.16
C GLY A 145 -14.30 10.13 -5.86
N PHE A 146 -15.33 9.71 -5.12
CA PHE A 146 -15.59 8.28 -4.85
C PHE A 146 -15.67 7.44 -6.13
N LYS A 147 -16.35 7.95 -7.17
CA LYS A 147 -16.51 7.22 -8.44
C LYS A 147 -15.17 6.94 -9.12
N ASP A 148 -14.26 7.91 -9.10
CA ASP A 148 -12.93 7.76 -9.71
C ASP A 148 -12.06 6.81 -8.89
N GLN A 149 -12.14 6.90 -7.56
CA GLN A 149 -11.46 5.96 -6.66
C GLN A 149 -11.95 4.53 -6.86
N LEU A 150 -13.26 4.33 -6.96
CA LEU A 150 -13.86 3.01 -7.23
C LEU A 150 -13.46 2.47 -8.60
N ALA A 151 -13.41 3.32 -9.63
CA ALA A 151 -12.95 2.94 -10.96
C ALA A 151 -11.47 2.51 -10.94
N GLY A 152 -10.61 3.29 -10.26
CA GLY A 152 -9.19 2.94 -10.07
C GLY A 152 -9.01 1.61 -9.34
N VAL A 153 -9.77 1.39 -8.26
CA VAL A 153 -9.77 0.12 -7.51
C VAL A 153 -10.16 -1.06 -8.40
N LYS A 154 -11.27 -0.93 -9.16
CA LYS A 154 -11.71 -1.98 -10.09
C LYS A 154 -10.67 -2.28 -11.17
N LYS A 155 -10.07 -1.25 -11.77
CA LYS A 155 -9.02 -1.41 -12.78
C LYS A 155 -7.81 -2.15 -12.21
N ALA A 156 -7.35 -1.75 -11.04
CA ALA A 156 -6.19 -2.35 -10.40
C ALA A 156 -6.44 -3.82 -10.00
N LEU A 157 -7.59 -4.11 -9.39
CA LEU A 157 -7.97 -5.48 -9.04
C LEU A 157 -8.12 -6.38 -10.28
N ALA A 158 -8.68 -5.86 -11.37
CA ALA A 158 -8.75 -6.59 -12.63
C ALA A 158 -7.36 -6.91 -13.21
N ALA A 159 -6.41 -5.98 -13.11
CA ALA A 159 -5.04 -6.20 -13.56
C ALA A 159 -4.30 -7.30 -12.76
N VAL A 160 -4.59 -7.42 -11.46
CA VAL A 160 -4.03 -8.50 -10.62
C VAL A 160 -4.73 -9.83 -10.87
N ALA A 161 -6.04 -9.81 -11.13
CA ALA A 161 -6.82 -11.02 -11.38
C ALA A 161 -6.48 -11.68 -12.72
N ASP A 162 -6.17 -10.88 -13.75
CA ASP A 162 -5.73 -11.37 -15.06
C ASP A 162 -4.52 -10.56 -15.58
N PRO A 163 -3.32 -10.81 -15.05
CA PRO A 163 -2.10 -10.10 -15.45
C PRO A 163 -1.79 -10.27 -16.94
N ALA A 164 -2.05 -11.47 -17.49
CA ALA A 164 -1.74 -11.78 -18.88
C ALA A 164 -2.58 -10.94 -19.85
N ARG A 165 -3.86 -10.71 -19.55
CA ARG A 165 -4.71 -9.81 -20.33
C ARG A 165 -4.32 -8.35 -20.12
N ALA A 166 -4.10 -7.92 -18.89
CA ALA A 166 -3.80 -6.52 -18.58
C ALA A 166 -2.48 -6.04 -19.22
N LEU A 167 -1.45 -6.90 -19.22
CA LEU A 167 -0.16 -6.62 -19.86
C LEU A 167 -0.19 -6.73 -21.40
N LYS A 168 -1.33 -7.09 -21.99
CA LYS A 168 -1.57 -7.10 -23.44
C LYS A 168 -2.52 -5.99 -23.88
N ALA A 169 -2.81 -5.02 -23.01
CA ALA A 169 -3.62 -3.87 -23.38
C ALA A 169 -3.00 -3.11 -24.57
N GLU A 170 -3.84 -2.56 -25.45
CA GLU A 170 -3.39 -1.86 -26.65
C GLU A 170 -2.55 -0.63 -26.33
N LYS A 171 -2.97 0.14 -25.31
CA LYS A 171 -2.30 1.36 -24.89
C LYS A 171 -1.13 1.04 -23.96
N GLU A 172 0.03 1.61 -24.24
CA GLU A 172 1.25 1.44 -23.42
C GLU A 172 1.02 1.89 -21.98
N GLN A 173 0.30 3.00 -21.79
CA GLN A 173 -0.03 3.50 -20.45
C GLN A 173 -0.85 2.50 -19.63
N ASP A 174 -1.77 1.76 -20.26
CA ASP A 174 -2.57 0.75 -19.56
C ASP A 174 -1.72 -0.46 -19.15
N ARG A 175 -0.78 -0.88 -20.01
CA ARG A 175 0.18 -1.95 -19.68
C ARG A 175 1.12 -1.54 -18.55
N TYR A 176 1.62 -0.31 -18.61
CA TYR A 176 2.47 0.26 -17.56
C TYR A 176 1.76 0.31 -16.21
N GLU A 177 0.54 0.84 -16.15
CA GLU A 177 -0.26 0.89 -14.92
C GLU A 177 -0.56 -0.50 -14.37
N ALA A 178 -0.83 -1.47 -15.24
CA ALA A 178 -0.96 -2.87 -14.86
C ALA A 178 0.34 -3.41 -14.26
N ALA A 179 1.50 -3.17 -14.89
CA ALA A 179 2.79 -3.61 -14.38
C ALA A 179 3.13 -3.01 -13.01
N VAL A 180 2.90 -1.71 -12.80
CA VAL A 180 3.07 -1.06 -11.49
C VAL A 180 2.20 -1.73 -10.43
N THR A 181 0.93 -1.94 -10.74
CA THR A 181 -0.05 -2.59 -9.86
C THR A 181 0.35 -4.02 -9.49
N ILE A 182 0.79 -4.79 -10.47
CA ILE A 182 1.21 -6.19 -10.29
C ILE A 182 2.48 -6.23 -9.43
N VAL A 183 3.50 -5.43 -9.75
CA VAL A 183 4.75 -5.38 -8.95
C VAL A 183 4.44 -5.00 -7.52
N TYR A 184 3.60 -3.98 -7.28
CA TYR A 184 3.18 -3.60 -5.94
C TYR A 184 2.57 -4.78 -5.19
N THR A 185 1.63 -5.50 -5.82
CA THR A 185 0.97 -6.66 -5.19
C THR A 185 1.94 -7.81 -4.91
N LEU A 186 2.90 -8.06 -5.80
CA LEU A 186 3.90 -9.11 -5.62
C LEU A 186 4.92 -8.77 -4.52
N ARG A 187 5.17 -7.48 -4.29
CA ARG A 187 6.25 -6.97 -3.43
C ARG A 187 5.76 -6.34 -2.13
N THR A 188 4.46 -6.39 -1.87
CA THR A 188 3.86 -5.94 -0.61
C THR A 188 3.17 -7.12 0.08
N PRO A 189 3.47 -7.39 1.37
CA PRO A 189 2.71 -8.36 2.14
C PRO A 189 1.24 -7.94 2.21
N ARG A 190 0.32 -8.89 2.02
CA ARG A 190 -1.11 -8.63 2.17
C ARG A 190 -1.45 -8.30 3.61
N GLU A 191 -2.48 -7.48 3.81
CA GLU A 191 -3.02 -7.23 5.14
C GLU A 191 -3.44 -8.54 5.80
N GLY A 192 -3.12 -8.67 7.08
CA GLY A 192 -3.35 -9.90 7.84
C GLY A 192 -2.34 -11.03 7.60
N THR A 193 -1.36 -10.86 6.70
CA THR A 193 -0.20 -11.76 6.61
C THR A 193 0.57 -11.74 7.92
N ARG A 194 0.87 -12.91 8.48
CA ARG A 194 1.59 -13.06 9.74
C ARG A 194 2.92 -13.76 9.55
N GLY A 195 3.84 -13.48 10.46
CA GLY A 195 5.14 -14.13 10.51
C GLY A 195 6.09 -13.66 9.42
N GLU A 196 7.12 -14.46 9.20
CA GLU A 196 8.13 -14.18 8.19
C GLU A 196 7.58 -14.39 6.78
N THR A 197 8.08 -13.58 5.85
CA THR A 197 7.85 -13.80 4.42
C THR A 197 9.12 -14.34 3.77
N GLU A 198 8.95 -15.07 2.69
CA GLU A 198 10.03 -15.47 1.80
C GLU A 198 9.82 -14.92 0.40
N GLN A 199 10.90 -14.89 -0.37
CA GLN A 199 10.93 -14.36 -1.73
C GLN A 199 11.03 -15.51 -2.73
N VAL A 200 9.95 -15.75 -3.47
CA VAL A 200 9.88 -16.81 -4.48
C VAL A 200 9.98 -16.18 -5.87
N PRO A 201 10.94 -16.57 -6.71
CA PRO A 201 11.02 -16.05 -8.08
C PRO A 201 9.80 -16.50 -8.89
N LEU A 202 9.25 -15.59 -9.68
CA LEU A 202 8.30 -15.93 -10.74
C LEU A 202 9.01 -16.61 -11.91
N SER A 203 8.24 -17.23 -12.80
CA SER A 203 8.77 -17.74 -14.07
C SER A 203 9.25 -16.61 -14.98
N ALA A 204 10.00 -16.97 -16.03
CA ALA A 204 10.42 -16.05 -17.08
C ALA A 204 9.22 -15.46 -17.84
N GLU A 205 8.25 -16.32 -18.12
CA GLU A 205 7.03 -15.99 -18.86
C GLU A 205 6.15 -15.01 -18.10
N GLU A 206 6.12 -15.09 -16.77
CA GLU A 206 5.43 -14.14 -15.91
C GLU A 206 6.22 -12.83 -15.74
N SER A 207 7.53 -12.92 -15.45
CA SER A 207 8.35 -11.74 -15.13
C SER A 207 8.60 -10.84 -16.34
N GLY A 208 8.89 -11.42 -17.50
CA GLY A 208 9.31 -10.68 -18.69
C GLY A 208 8.31 -9.62 -19.15
N PRO A 209 7.02 -9.96 -19.36
CA PRO A 209 6.00 -8.99 -19.73
C PRO A 209 5.82 -7.86 -18.71
N ILE A 210 5.87 -8.17 -17.41
CA ILE A 210 5.75 -7.17 -16.33
C ILE A 210 6.91 -6.17 -16.40
N LEU A 211 8.15 -6.66 -16.49
CA LEU A 211 9.35 -5.82 -16.52
C LEU A 211 9.39 -4.94 -17.78
N ARG A 212 8.99 -5.48 -18.94
CA ARG A 212 8.91 -4.70 -20.18
C ARG A 212 7.90 -3.57 -20.06
N ALA A 213 6.67 -3.89 -19.65
CA ALA A 213 5.61 -2.90 -19.48
C ALA A 213 5.96 -1.82 -18.44
N LEU A 214 6.71 -2.17 -17.37
CA LEU A 214 7.21 -1.19 -16.39
C LEU A 214 8.15 -0.15 -17.00
N GLY A 215 8.88 -0.52 -18.05
CA GLY A 215 9.79 0.36 -18.80
C GLY A 215 9.12 1.24 -19.86
N GLU A 216 7.87 0.95 -20.24
CA GLU A 216 7.13 1.71 -21.27
C GLU A 216 6.64 3.07 -20.76
N GLY A 217 6.25 3.15 -19.48
CA GLY A 217 5.63 4.36 -18.92
C GLY A 217 6.60 5.50 -18.61
N VAL A 218 6.02 6.67 -18.29
CA VAL A 218 6.78 7.81 -17.77
C VAL A 218 6.99 7.64 -16.27
N TRP A 219 8.26 7.58 -15.86
CA TRP A 219 8.62 7.67 -14.45
C TRP A 219 8.73 9.15 -14.11
N ALA A 220 7.98 9.59 -13.11
CA ALA A 220 7.93 10.98 -12.68
C ALA A 220 7.97 11.04 -11.15
N PRO A 221 8.46 12.16 -10.58
CA PRO A 221 8.27 12.41 -9.17
C PRO A 221 6.77 12.48 -8.90
N THR A 222 6.29 11.68 -7.96
CA THR A 222 4.92 11.81 -7.48
C THR A 222 4.93 12.35 -6.05
N PRO A 223 3.89 13.09 -5.65
CA PRO A 223 3.68 13.40 -4.24
C PRO A 223 3.68 12.10 -3.42
N ALA A 224 4.08 12.17 -2.16
CA ALA A 224 4.13 10.99 -1.28
C ALA A 224 2.76 10.29 -1.13
N SER A 225 1.66 10.99 -1.42
CA SER A 225 0.30 10.45 -1.46
C SER A 225 -0.03 9.64 -2.73
N GLN A 226 0.90 9.52 -3.68
CA GLN A 226 0.75 8.80 -4.95
C GLN A 226 1.92 7.82 -5.12
N SER A 227 2.09 6.92 -4.16
CA SER A 227 3.23 5.98 -4.10
C SER A 227 3.19 4.88 -5.17
N LEU A 228 2.04 4.64 -5.82
CA LEU A 228 1.94 3.76 -7.00
C LEU A 228 2.42 4.47 -8.27
N ASN A 229 3.73 4.45 -8.49
CA ASN A 229 4.35 4.91 -9.73
C ASN A 229 5.45 3.93 -10.21
N GLY A 230 5.92 4.12 -11.43
CA GLY A 230 6.93 3.27 -12.07
C GLY A 230 8.24 3.18 -11.30
N TYR A 231 8.74 4.30 -10.78
CA TYR A 231 9.97 4.30 -9.99
C TYR A 231 9.79 3.61 -8.63
N GLY A 232 8.63 3.79 -7.99
CA GLY A 232 8.26 3.09 -6.76
C GLY A 232 8.24 1.57 -6.99
N ALA A 233 7.52 1.11 -8.01
CA ALA A 233 7.47 -0.29 -8.39
C ALA A 233 8.86 -0.84 -8.75
N PHE A 234 9.65 -0.11 -9.53
CA PHE A 234 11.05 -0.45 -9.82
C PHE A 234 11.88 -0.61 -8.53
N SER A 235 11.77 0.33 -7.60
CA SER A 235 12.51 0.28 -6.32
C SER A 235 12.13 -0.96 -5.51
N MET A 236 10.86 -1.40 -5.58
CA MET A 236 10.39 -2.60 -4.91
C MET A 236 10.99 -3.91 -5.47
N LEU A 237 11.50 -3.91 -6.71
CA LEU A 237 12.22 -5.06 -7.27
C LEU A 237 13.48 -5.39 -6.46
N GLY A 238 14.05 -4.40 -5.78
CA GLY A 238 15.24 -4.57 -4.93
C GLY A 238 16.45 -5.01 -5.74
N LEU A 239 16.64 -4.42 -6.92
CA LEU A 239 17.79 -4.71 -7.79
C LEU A 239 19.09 -4.28 -7.11
N THR A 240 20.09 -5.13 -7.18
CA THR A 240 21.43 -4.93 -6.61
C THR A 240 22.52 -5.22 -7.64
N GLU A 241 23.78 -5.01 -7.27
CA GLU A 241 24.92 -5.41 -8.10
C GLU A 241 24.92 -6.91 -8.43
N LYS A 242 24.37 -7.76 -7.54
CA LYS A 242 24.22 -9.21 -7.80
C LYS A 242 23.27 -9.51 -8.96
N ASP A 243 22.37 -8.58 -9.26
CA ASP A 243 21.45 -8.65 -10.40
C ASP A 243 22.03 -7.94 -11.64
N GLY A 244 23.31 -7.55 -11.61
CA GLY A 244 23.96 -6.75 -12.66
C GLY A 244 23.41 -5.33 -12.77
N TRP A 245 22.71 -4.85 -11.75
CA TRP A 245 22.17 -3.50 -11.70
C TRP A 245 23.18 -2.55 -11.04
N THR A 246 23.47 -1.45 -11.73
CA THR A 246 24.22 -0.32 -11.19
C THR A 246 23.35 0.91 -11.35
N ALA A 247 23.04 1.59 -10.24
CA ALA A 247 22.28 2.83 -10.29
C ALA A 247 23.02 3.86 -11.15
N PRO A 248 22.35 4.53 -12.10
CA PRO A 248 23.03 5.49 -12.97
C PRO A 248 23.51 6.69 -12.17
N ALA A 249 24.71 7.16 -12.46
CA ALA A 249 25.16 8.48 -12.01
C ALA A 249 24.33 9.54 -12.75
N VAL A 250 23.63 10.38 -12.00
CA VAL A 250 22.79 11.45 -12.55
C VAL A 250 23.53 12.77 -12.40
N ALA A 251 23.79 13.44 -13.53
CA ALA A 251 24.45 14.73 -13.54
C ALA A 251 23.58 15.79 -12.81
N PRO A 252 24.19 16.81 -12.18
CA PRO A 252 23.43 17.91 -11.60
C PRO A 252 22.46 18.53 -12.61
N GLY A 253 21.19 18.66 -12.23
CA GLY A 253 20.13 19.22 -13.08
C GLY A 253 19.51 18.25 -14.11
N ALA A 254 20.04 17.02 -14.25
CA ALA A 254 19.40 16.01 -15.10
C ALA A 254 18.17 15.38 -14.40
N ASP A 255 17.21 14.92 -15.21
CA ASP A 255 16.03 14.21 -14.71
C ASP A 255 16.43 12.81 -14.23
N PHE A 256 16.43 12.64 -12.91
CA PHE A 256 16.76 11.39 -12.24
C PHE A 256 15.82 10.24 -12.64
N PHE A 257 14.52 10.49 -12.78
CA PHE A 257 13.53 9.45 -13.07
C PHE A 257 13.62 8.97 -14.51
N ALA A 258 13.75 9.91 -15.46
CA ALA A 258 13.95 9.57 -16.86
C ALA A 258 15.28 8.83 -17.07
N THR A 259 16.35 9.28 -16.43
CA THR A 259 17.67 8.62 -16.50
C THR A 259 17.62 7.20 -15.91
N SER A 260 16.98 7.04 -14.75
CA SER A 260 16.80 5.74 -14.11
C SER A 260 15.98 4.77 -14.95
N ARG A 261 14.90 5.25 -15.59
CA ARG A 261 14.09 4.43 -16.51
C ARG A 261 14.91 3.97 -17.72
N GLN A 262 15.65 4.88 -18.36
CA GLN A 262 16.49 4.54 -19.51
C GLN A 262 17.56 3.50 -19.14
N ALA A 263 18.19 3.66 -17.98
CA ALA A 263 19.14 2.68 -17.45
C ALA A 263 18.45 1.32 -17.19
N PHE A 264 17.25 1.31 -16.62
CA PHE A 264 16.45 0.11 -16.40
C PHE A 264 16.12 -0.62 -17.70
N VAL A 265 15.65 0.09 -18.72
CA VAL A 265 15.34 -0.49 -20.04
C VAL A 265 16.60 -1.09 -20.68
N LYS A 266 17.74 -0.40 -20.60
CA LYS A 266 19.03 -0.90 -21.11
C LYS A 266 19.49 -2.14 -20.33
N TRP A 267 19.37 -2.13 -19.01
CA TRP A 267 19.69 -3.28 -18.17
C TRP A 267 18.83 -4.48 -18.52
N LEU A 268 17.51 -4.29 -18.70
CA LEU A 268 16.57 -5.35 -19.06
C LEU A 268 16.88 -5.99 -20.42
N ALA A 269 17.39 -5.21 -21.38
CA ALA A 269 17.85 -5.73 -22.68
C ALA A 269 19.21 -6.47 -22.61
N GLY A 270 19.94 -6.36 -21.50
CA GLY A 270 21.27 -6.93 -21.31
C GLY A 270 21.35 -7.81 -20.05
N PRO A 271 22.09 -7.42 -19.00
CA PRO A 271 22.28 -8.23 -17.80
C PRO A 271 20.97 -8.68 -17.11
N GLY A 272 19.92 -7.86 -17.20
CA GLY A 272 18.62 -8.10 -16.58
C GLY A 272 17.67 -8.99 -17.39
N LYS A 273 18.04 -9.46 -18.58
CA LYS A 273 17.13 -10.23 -19.47
C LYS A 273 16.57 -11.50 -18.79
N ASP A 274 17.35 -12.09 -17.90
CA ASP A 274 17.01 -13.31 -17.16
C ASP A 274 16.53 -13.04 -15.73
N TYR A 275 16.36 -11.77 -15.36
CA TYR A 275 15.83 -11.41 -14.05
C TYR A 275 14.42 -11.97 -13.87
N ARG A 276 14.12 -12.40 -12.64
CA ARG A 276 12.82 -12.92 -12.23
C ARG A 276 12.32 -12.10 -11.05
N ILE A 277 11.13 -11.52 -11.18
CA ILE A 277 10.51 -10.79 -10.09
C ILE A 277 10.29 -11.78 -8.94
N LYS A 278 10.72 -11.43 -7.74
CA LYS A 278 10.51 -12.24 -6.55
C LYS A 278 9.20 -11.84 -5.92
N LYS A 279 8.22 -12.73 -5.81
CA LYS A 279 7.00 -12.46 -5.03
C LYS A 279 7.23 -12.75 -3.55
N LEU A 280 6.62 -11.94 -2.69
CA LEU A 280 6.56 -12.20 -1.26
C LEU A 280 5.45 -13.20 -0.97
N VAL A 281 5.78 -14.30 -0.30
CA VAL A 281 4.82 -15.27 0.20
C VAL A 281 5.04 -15.49 1.70
N PRO A 282 3.99 -15.78 2.48
CA PRO A 282 4.16 -16.17 3.88
C PRO A 282 4.97 -17.46 3.97
N LYS A 283 5.94 -17.54 4.89
CA LYS A 283 6.58 -18.81 5.23
C LYS A 283 5.55 -19.73 5.89
N LYS A 284 5.53 -21.00 5.48
CA LYS A 284 4.70 -22.03 6.10
C LYS A 284 5.31 -22.53 7.40
#